data_AF-A0A3D5PNB3-F1
#
_entry.id   AF-A0A3D5PNB3-F1
#
_cell.length_a   1.000
_cell.length_b   1.000
_cell.length_c   1.000
_cell.angle_alpha   90.00
_cell.angle_beta   90.00
_cell.angle_gamma   90.00
#
_symmetry.space_group_name_H-M   'P 1'
#
loop_
_entity.id
_entity.type
_entity.pdbx_description
1 polymer ?
#
loop_
_entity_poly.entity_id
_entity_poly.type
_entity_poly.pdbx_seq_one_letter_code
_entity_poly.pdbx_strand_id
1 'polypeptide(L)'
;MWGVTERTAKRELAHMRGLGWISVAVASGRGRVTQHSINLDSIIEQSAPHWEAIGPDFAARMVGAPEQEISNVVPMRANSTMPIFDNNTGWALVAERLREQEPAIFNAWLSQLTALEGDATKIVLAAPTKFVAQYVTTHFMKRIQASLSAVEGSLRQIRIESLED
;
A
#
# COMPACT_ATOMS: atom_id res chain seq x y z
N MET A 1 15.30 -20.28 -10.22
CA MET A 1 15.56 -21.63 -10.79
C MET A 1 16.85 -22.18 -10.19
N TRP A 2 16.87 -22.39 -8.87
CA TRP A 2 18.03 -22.90 -8.13
C TRP A 2 17.65 -24.28 -7.57
N GLY A 3 18.54 -25.26 -7.66
CA GLY A 3 18.31 -26.63 -7.15
C GLY A 3 17.98 -27.71 -8.18
N VAL A 4 18.10 -27.45 -9.49
CA VAL A 4 17.84 -28.44 -10.54
C VAL A 4 19.15 -28.94 -11.15
N THR A 5 19.33 -30.27 -11.23
CA THR A 5 20.51 -30.86 -11.88
C THR A 5 20.45 -30.73 -13.41
N GLU A 6 21.60 -30.76 -14.08
CA GLU A 6 21.67 -30.74 -15.54
C GLU A 6 20.83 -31.87 -16.19
N ARG A 7 20.85 -33.07 -15.58
CA ARG A 7 20.04 -34.21 -16.04
C ARG A 7 18.55 -33.91 -15.98
N THR A 8 18.10 -33.32 -14.87
CA THR A 8 16.70 -32.94 -14.69
C THR A 8 16.32 -31.88 -15.71
N ALA A 9 17.12 -30.82 -15.88
CA ALA A 9 16.85 -29.77 -16.85
C ALA A 9 16.74 -30.33 -18.28
N LYS A 10 17.66 -31.21 -18.70
CA LYS A 10 17.61 -31.88 -20.01
C LYS A 10 16.35 -32.72 -20.19
N ARG A 11 15.94 -33.46 -19.15
CA ARG A 11 14.73 -34.27 -19.17
C ARG A 11 13.47 -33.41 -19.32
N GLU A 12 13.33 -32.37 -18.50
CA GLU A 12 12.17 -31.47 -18.57
C GLU A 12 12.12 -30.74 -19.92
N LEU A 13 13.26 -30.27 -20.45
CA LEU A 13 13.32 -29.67 -21.80
C LEU A 13 12.95 -30.67 -22.91
N ALA A 14 13.35 -31.94 -22.79
CA ALA A 14 12.95 -32.96 -23.74
C ALA A 14 11.44 -33.23 -23.67
N HIS A 15 10.88 -33.30 -22.46
CA HIS A 15 9.46 -33.49 -22.24
C HIS A 15 8.63 -32.32 -22.79
N MET A 16 8.99 -31.08 -22.46
CA MET A 16 8.32 -29.87 -22.96
C MET A 16 8.43 -29.72 -24.48
N ARG A 17 9.53 -30.17 -25.10
CA ARG A 17 9.62 -30.25 -26.57
C ARG A 17 8.68 -31.31 -27.15
N GLY A 18 8.56 -32.47 -26.49
CA GLY A 18 7.61 -33.52 -26.87
C GLY A 18 6.15 -33.07 -26.80
N LEU A 19 5.83 -32.21 -25.84
CA LEU A 19 4.50 -31.58 -25.70
C LEU A 19 4.27 -30.40 -26.67
N GLY A 20 5.30 -29.97 -27.41
CA GLY A 20 5.22 -28.80 -28.29
C GLY A 20 5.23 -27.45 -27.56
N TRP A 21 5.47 -27.41 -26.25
CA TRP A 21 5.55 -26.17 -25.47
C TRP A 21 6.81 -25.36 -25.75
N ILE A 22 7.89 -26.04 -26.12
CA ILE A 22 9.17 -25.44 -26.47
C ILE A 22 9.59 -25.94 -27.85
N SER A 23 10.11 -25.04 -28.68
CA SER A 23 10.73 -25.35 -29.97
C SER A 23 12.18 -24.87 -30.02
N VAL A 24 12.96 -25.36 -30.99
CA VAL A 24 14.32 -24.86 -31.25
C VAL A 24 14.19 -23.75 -32.30
N ALA A 25 14.44 -22.51 -31.89
CA ALA A 25 14.45 -21.36 -32.79
C ALA A 25 15.75 -21.29 -33.60
N VAL A 26 16.89 -21.54 -32.94
CA VAL A 26 18.21 -21.55 -33.56
C VAL A 26 18.99 -22.75 -33.04
N ALA A 27 19.43 -23.62 -33.96
CA ALA A 27 20.26 -24.76 -33.61
C ALA A 27 21.65 -24.30 -33.13
N SER A 28 22.24 -25.05 -32.21
CA SER A 28 23.62 -24.81 -31.78
C SER A 28 24.60 -24.89 -32.95
N GLY A 29 25.63 -24.05 -32.92
CA GLY A 29 26.74 -24.07 -33.86
C GLY A 29 28.06 -23.86 -33.13
N ARG A 30 29.18 -23.81 -33.86
CA ARG A 30 30.50 -23.57 -33.26
C ARG A 30 30.49 -22.25 -32.49
N GLY A 31 30.66 -22.31 -31.17
CA GLY A 31 30.65 -21.15 -30.27
C GLY A 31 29.27 -20.54 -30.00
N ARG A 32 28.17 -21.18 -30.43
CA ARG A 32 26.80 -20.68 -30.26
C ARG A 32 25.93 -21.69 -29.52
N VAL A 33 25.25 -21.23 -28.47
CA VAL A 33 24.26 -22.03 -27.74
C VAL A 33 22.95 -22.13 -28.51
N THR A 34 22.18 -23.19 -28.24
CA THR A 34 20.84 -23.37 -28.82
C THR A 34 19.89 -22.32 -28.27
N GLN A 35 19.12 -21.68 -29.16
CA GLN A 35 18.04 -20.79 -28.76
C GLN A 35 16.72 -21.54 -28.83
N HIS A 36 15.94 -21.44 -27.76
CA HIS A 36 14.61 -22.03 -27.64
C HIS A 36 13.54 -20.94 -27.72
N SER A 37 12.39 -21.28 -28.29
CA SER A 37 11.18 -20.46 -28.23
C SER A 37 10.11 -21.17 -27.40
N ILE A 38 9.30 -20.39 -26.69
CA ILE A 38 8.14 -20.88 -25.94
C ILE A 38 6.91 -20.70 -26.82
N ASN A 39 6.14 -21.76 -26.99
CA ASN A 39 4.91 -21.77 -27.77
C ASN A 39 3.73 -21.57 -26.81
N LEU A 40 3.40 -20.30 -26.53
CA LEU A 40 2.35 -19.95 -25.58
C LEU A 40 0.98 -20.47 -26.00
N ASP A 41 0.64 -20.42 -27.29
CA ASP A 41 -0.65 -20.90 -27.79
C ASP A 41 -0.87 -22.38 -27.45
N SER A 42 0.16 -23.20 -27.64
CA SER A 42 0.13 -24.63 -27.31
C SER A 42 -0.04 -24.87 -25.80
N ILE A 43 0.62 -24.07 -24.98
CA ILE A 43 0.51 -24.15 -23.51
C ILE A 43 -0.91 -23.74 -23.09
N ILE A 44 -1.44 -22.64 -23.62
CA ILE A 44 -2.78 -22.12 -23.32
C ILE A 44 -3.81 -23.19 -23.70
N GLU A 45 -3.77 -23.72 -24.92
CA GLU A 45 -4.67 -24.76 -25.40
C GLU A 45 -4.65 -26.02 -24.52
N GLN A 46 -3.45 -26.54 -24.20
CA GLN A 46 -3.33 -27.75 -23.39
C GLN A 46 -3.65 -27.53 -21.90
N SER A 47 -3.54 -26.28 -21.42
CA SER A 47 -3.90 -25.92 -20.04
C SER A 47 -5.40 -25.67 -19.86
N ALA A 48 -6.15 -25.40 -20.93
CA ALA A 48 -7.57 -25.06 -20.90
C ALA A 48 -8.45 -26.02 -20.06
N PRO A 49 -8.28 -27.36 -20.13
CA PRO A 49 -9.07 -28.29 -19.32
C PRO A 49 -8.87 -28.15 -17.79
N HIS A 50 -7.82 -27.46 -17.36
CA HIS A 50 -7.44 -27.34 -15.95
C HIS A 50 -7.71 -25.96 -15.35
N TRP A 51 -8.21 -24.99 -16.14
CA TRP A 51 -8.43 -23.62 -15.67
C TRP A 51 -9.44 -23.54 -14.52
N GLU A 52 -10.49 -24.38 -14.56
CA GLU A 52 -11.50 -24.47 -13.49
C GLU A 52 -10.93 -24.89 -12.13
N ALA A 53 -9.80 -25.61 -12.12
CA ALA A 53 -9.13 -26.00 -10.87
C ALA A 53 -8.46 -24.82 -10.16
N ILE A 54 -8.13 -23.74 -10.90
CA ILE A 54 -7.61 -22.50 -10.34
C ILE A 54 -8.77 -21.67 -9.77
N GLY A 55 -9.85 -21.57 -10.56
CA GLY A 55 -11.11 -20.97 -10.14
C GLY A 55 -11.91 -20.42 -11.32
N PRO A 56 -13.24 -20.25 -11.14
CA PRO A 56 -14.14 -19.86 -12.22
C PRO A 56 -13.85 -18.47 -12.78
N ASP A 57 -13.32 -17.54 -11.97
CA ASP A 57 -12.89 -16.21 -12.43
C ASP A 57 -11.71 -16.29 -13.41
N PHE A 58 -10.70 -17.11 -13.09
CA PHE A 58 -9.56 -17.31 -13.98
C PHE A 58 -10.00 -17.93 -15.30
N ALA A 59 -10.84 -18.98 -15.25
CA ALA A 59 -11.40 -19.60 -16.45
C ALA A 59 -12.14 -18.57 -17.30
N ALA A 60 -13.02 -17.75 -16.71
CA ALA A 60 -13.76 -16.70 -17.41
C ALA A 60 -12.84 -15.68 -18.11
N ARG A 61 -11.76 -15.23 -17.44
CA ARG A 61 -10.78 -14.30 -18.04
C ARG A 61 -10.07 -14.91 -19.24
N MET A 62 -9.71 -16.18 -19.16
CA MET A 62 -9.02 -16.88 -20.25
C MET A 62 -9.89 -17.02 -21.51
N VAL A 63 -11.23 -16.97 -21.39
CA VAL A 63 -12.16 -16.94 -22.54
C VAL A 63 -12.53 -15.52 -22.98
N GLY A 64 -11.92 -14.49 -22.39
CA GLY A 64 -12.21 -13.09 -22.73
C GLY A 64 -13.53 -12.56 -22.17
N ALA A 65 -14.02 -13.12 -21.05
CA ALA A 65 -15.12 -12.50 -20.33
C ALA A 65 -14.73 -11.08 -19.91
N PRO A 66 -15.63 -10.08 -20.03
CA PRO A 66 -15.33 -8.72 -19.64
C PRO A 66 -14.91 -8.71 -18.17
N GLU A 67 -13.74 -8.10 -17.90
CA GLU A 67 -13.25 -7.84 -16.56
C GLU A 67 -14.37 -7.10 -15.82
N GLN A 68 -14.99 -7.73 -14.82
CA GLN A 68 -15.83 -6.97 -13.90
C GLN A 68 -14.90 -5.96 -13.24
N GLU A 69 -15.15 -4.67 -13.43
CA GLU A 69 -14.48 -3.60 -12.70
C GLU A 69 -14.88 -3.71 -11.23
N ILE A 70 -14.33 -4.69 -10.51
CA ILE A 70 -14.36 -4.70 -9.07
C ILE A 70 -13.34 -3.65 -8.66
N SER A 71 -13.79 -2.39 -8.61
CA SER A 71 -13.10 -1.30 -7.91
C SER A 71 -13.12 -1.61 -6.42
N ASN A 72 -12.43 -2.68 -6.01
CA ASN A 72 -12.12 -2.98 -4.63
C ASN A 72 -10.85 -2.22 -4.23
N VAL A 73 -10.76 -0.95 -4.64
CA VAL A 73 -9.85 -0.01 -4.02
C VAL A 73 -10.48 0.32 -2.68
N VAL A 74 -10.22 -0.53 -1.68
CA VAL A 74 -10.44 -0.15 -0.29
C VAL A 74 -9.50 1.03 -0.06
N PRO A 75 -10.00 2.26 0.14
CA PRO A 75 -9.12 3.37 0.44
C PRO A 75 -8.38 3.00 1.72
N MET A 76 -7.05 3.12 1.72
CA MET A 76 -6.25 2.93 2.91
C MET A 76 -6.72 3.95 3.95
N ARG A 77 -7.65 3.52 4.81
CA ARG A 77 -8.46 4.33 5.74
C ARG A 77 -9.20 5.47 5.05
N ALA A 78 -10.32 5.15 4.42
CA ALA A 78 -11.37 6.15 4.19
C ALA A 78 -11.76 6.78 5.54
N ASN A 79 -11.46 8.07 5.68
CA ASN A 79 -12.05 9.04 6.61
C ASN A 79 -12.71 8.42 7.85
N SER A 80 -11.94 8.19 8.90
CA SER A 80 -12.50 8.15 10.25
C SER A 80 -12.86 9.58 10.66
N THR A 81 -13.99 10.08 10.17
CA THR A 81 -14.72 11.20 10.76
C THR A 81 -15.16 10.73 12.16
N MET A 82 -14.76 11.24 13.32
CA MET A 82 -14.02 12.42 13.83
C MET A 82 -13.45 12.00 15.22
N PRO A 83 -12.42 12.65 15.80
CA PRO A 83 -12.75 13.62 16.86
C PRO A 83 -11.83 14.86 16.89
N ILE A 84 -12.43 16.03 16.67
CA ILE A 84 -11.93 17.30 17.19
C ILE A 84 -12.95 17.75 18.22
N PHE A 85 -12.68 17.55 19.51
CA PHE A 85 -13.38 18.29 20.56
C PHE A 85 -12.42 19.32 21.14
N ASP A 86 -12.88 20.57 21.11
CA ASP A 86 -12.15 21.75 21.52
C ASP A 86 -12.70 22.22 22.86
N ASN A 87 -12.00 21.88 23.94
CA ASN A 87 -12.26 22.39 25.29
C ASN A 87 -11.87 23.88 25.41
N ASN A 88 -12.22 24.70 24.41
CA ASN A 88 -11.84 26.11 24.29
C ASN A 88 -10.31 26.33 24.33
N THR A 89 -9.58 25.39 23.75
CA THR A 89 -8.10 25.34 23.70
C THR A 89 -7.53 25.98 22.44
N GLY A 90 -8.37 26.26 21.44
CA GLY A 90 -7.98 26.82 20.14
C GLY A 90 -7.55 25.78 19.11
N TRP A 91 -7.57 24.48 19.48
CA TRP A 91 -7.15 23.40 18.58
C TRP A 91 -8.00 23.29 17.32
N ALA A 92 -9.31 23.56 17.39
CA ALA A 92 -10.17 23.47 16.21
C ALA A 92 -9.75 24.45 15.10
N LEU A 93 -9.36 25.67 15.47
CA LEU A 93 -8.86 26.68 14.52
C LEU A 93 -7.50 26.28 13.92
N VAL A 94 -6.62 25.68 14.72
CA VAL A 94 -5.33 25.18 14.26
C VAL A 94 -5.50 23.98 13.33
N ALA A 95 -6.41 23.06 13.66
CA ALA A 95 -6.73 21.89 12.84
C ALA A 95 -7.31 22.29 11.49
N GLU A 96 -8.21 23.29 11.45
CA GLU A 96 -8.76 23.85 10.21
C GLU A 96 -7.65 24.39 9.31
N ARG A 97 -6.76 25.22 9.86
CA ARG A 97 -5.62 25.78 9.13
C ARG A 97 -4.66 24.69 8.62
N LEU A 98 -4.40 23.66 9.42
CA LEU A 98 -3.54 22.54 9.02
C LEU A 98 -4.17 21.73 7.87
N ARG A 99 -5.49 21.57 7.89
CA ARG A 99 -6.25 20.91 6.82
C ARG A 99 -6.17 21.71 5.52
N GLU A 100 -6.33 23.02 5.57
CA GLU A 100 -6.21 23.89 4.38
C GLU A 100 -4.81 23.86 3.76
N GLN A 101 -3.77 23.82 4.59
CA GLN A 101 -2.39 23.82 4.11
C GLN A 101 -2.00 22.49 3.45
N GLU A 102 -2.24 21.36 4.11
CA GLU A 102 -1.87 20.04 3.60
C GLU A 102 -2.93 18.98 3.95
N PRO A 103 -3.97 18.84 3.10
CA PRO A 103 -5.08 17.93 3.35
C PRO A 103 -4.64 16.47 3.53
N ALA A 104 -3.63 16.02 2.77
CA ALA A 104 -3.16 14.64 2.81
C ALA A 104 -2.54 14.27 4.16
N ILE A 105 -1.64 15.10 4.69
CA ILE A 105 -1.01 14.87 6.00
C ILE A 105 -2.05 14.99 7.11
N PHE A 106 -2.92 16.01 7.02
CA PHE A 106 -3.97 16.21 8.00
C PHE A 106 -4.89 14.99 8.10
N ASN A 107 -5.44 14.55 6.97
CA ASN A 107 -6.39 13.42 6.93
C ASN A 107 -5.74 12.11 7.39
N ALA A 108 -4.47 11.89 7.09
CA ALA A 108 -3.76 10.67 7.46
C ALA A 108 -3.35 10.61 8.94
N TRP A 109 -2.92 11.73 9.53
CA TRP A 109 -2.26 11.73 10.85
C TRP A 109 -2.89 12.66 11.88
N LEU A 110 -3.28 13.87 11.49
CA LEU A 110 -3.65 14.93 12.45
C LEU A 110 -5.16 14.97 12.75
N SER A 111 -5.97 14.46 11.83
CA SER A 111 -7.44 14.33 11.96
C SER A 111 -7.88 13.44 13.14
N GLN A 112 -6.98 12.57 13.58
CA GLN A 112 -7.19 11.63 14.68
C GLN A 112 -6.84 12.22 16.06
N LEU A 113 -6.35 13.47 16.12
CA LEU A 113 -5.92 14.11 17.36
C LEU A 113 -7.02 14.94 18.02
N THR A 114 -7.20 14.77 19.33
CA THR A 114 -8.19 15.51 20.12
C THR A 114 -7.51 16.33 21.21
N ALA A 115 -7.96 17.56 21.47
CA ALA A 115 -7.42 18.35 22.58
C ALA A 115 -8.03 17.88 23.91
N LEU A 116 -7.18 17.43 24.83
CA LEU A 116 -7.61 17.03 26.18
C LEU A 116 -7.69 18.23 27.11
N GLU A 117 -6.59 18.98 27.17
CA GLU A 117 -6.41 20.11 28.07
C GLU A 117 -5.60 21.19 27.38
N GLY A 118 -5.91 22.44 27.67
CA GLY A 118 -5.14 23.58 27.18
C GLY A 118 -5.35 24.80 28.06
N ASP A 119 -4.26 25.51 28.29
CA ASP A 119 -4.23 26.82 28.95
C ASP A 119 -3.40 27.79 28.11
N ALA A 120 -3.13 28.99 28.62
CA ALA A 120 -2.37 30.01 27.89
C ALA A 120 -0.89 29.63 27.62
N THR A 121 -0.37 28.59 28.26
CA THR A 121 1.05 28.18 28.24
C THR A 121 1.28 26.79 27.66
N LYS A 122 0.30 25.88 27.71
CA LYS A 122 0.43 24.50 27.22
C LYS A 122 -0.85 23.96 26.60
N ILE A 123 -0.71 22.98 25.71
CA ILE A 123 -1.80 22.19 25.14
C ILE A 123 -1.40 20.71 25.09
N VAL A 124 -2.34 19.84 25.46
CA VAL A 124 -2.19 18.38 25.44
C VAL A 124 -3.12 17.80 24.38
N LEU A 125 -2.54 17.11 23.40
CA LEU A 125 -3.25 16.44 22.32
C LEU A 125 -3.23 14.93 22.52
N ALA A 126 -4.39 14.30 22.53
CA ALA A 126 -4.57 12.86 22.55
C ALA A 126 -4.49 12.27 21.14
N ALA A 127 -3.68 11.24 20.99
CA ALA A 127 -3.64 10.35 19.84
C ALA A 127 -4.30 9.01 20.18
N PRO A 128 -4.92 8.33 19.21
CA PRO A 128 -5.62 7.06 19.46
C PRO A 128 -4.67 5.93 19.83
N THR A 129 -3.40 5.98 19.40
CA THR A 129 -2.40 4.93 19.69
C THR A 129 -1.03 5.51 20.02
N LYS A 130 -0.20 4.73 20.73
CA LYS A 130 1.21 5.07 21.02
C LYS A 130 2.02 5.35 19.76
N PHE A 131 1.78 4.56 18.70
CA PHE A 131 2.45 4.75 17.41
C PHE A 131 2.13 6.12 16.78
N VAL A 132 0.84 6.51 16.76
CA VAL A 132 0.44 7.81 16.23
C VAL A 132 1.04 8.94 17.08
N ALA A 133 1.01 8.82 18.41
CA ALA A 133 1.62 9.82 19.30
C ALA A 133 3.11 10.04 19.02
N GLN A 134 3.88 8.94 18.90
CA GLN A 134 5.31 8.99 18.63
C GLN A 134 5.59 9.56 17.24
N TYR A 135 4.88 9.08 16.22
CA TYR A 135 5.07 9.51 14.84
C TYR A 135 4.80 11.00 14.66
N VAL A 136 3.68 11.51 15.20
CA VAL A 136 3.34 12.93 15.14
C VAL A 136 4.37 13.77 15.90
N THR A 137 4.82 13.31 17.06
CA THR A 137 5.86 13.99 17.85
C THR A 137 7.18 14.09 17.08
N THR A 138 7.61 13.03 16.41
CA THR A 138 8.88 13.01 15.66
C THR A 138 8.81 13.83 14.37
N HIS A 139 7.71 13.73 13.62
CA HIS A 139 7.66 14.24 12.25
C HIS A 139 6.89 15.56 12.09
N PHE A 140 5.91 15.83 12.96
CA PHE A 140 4.96 16.94 12.75
C PHE A 140 4.95 17.97 13.88
N MET A 141 5.68 17.78 14.98
CA MET A 141 5.72 18.70 16.13
C MET A 141 6.01 20.15 15.73
N LYS A 142 7.05 20.40 14.95
CA LYS A 142 7.42 21.76 14.50
C LYS A 142 6.29 22.44 13.71
N ARG A 143 5.54 21.64 12.94
CA ARG A 143 4.44 22.14 12.11
C ARG A 143 3.23 22.52 12.96
N ILE A 144 2.88 21.68 13.92
CA ILE A 144 1.81 21.96 14.89
C ILE A 144 2.16 23.23 15.69
N GLN A 145 3.41 23.38 16.14
CA GLN A 145 3.90 24.58 16.84
C GLN A 145 3.77 25.85 15.99
N ALA A 146 4.17 25.80 14.72
CA ALA A 146 4.06 26.93 13.81
C ALA A 146 2.59 27.34 13.58
N SER A 147 1.69 26.38 13.36
CA SER A 147 0.27 26.66 13.14
C SER A 147 -0.42 27.20 14.39
N LEU A 148 -0.08 26.69 15.59
CA LEU A 148 -0.61 27.19 16.85
C LEU A 148 -0.15 28.64 17.12
N SER A 149 1.15 28.92 16.90
CA SER A 149 1.70 30.27 17.05
C SER A 149 1.08 31.27 16.09
N ALA A 150 0.72 30.83 14.88
CA ALA A 150 0.09 31.68 13.88
C ALA A 150 -1.38 32.03 14.21
N VAL A 151 -2.07 31.18 14.99
CA VAL A 151 -3.47 31.41 15.40
C VAL A 151 -3.54 32.24 16.68
N GLU A 152 -2.68 31.97 17.67
CA GLU A 152 -2.79 32.57 19.01
C GLU A 152 -1.69 33.61 19.32
N GLY A 153 -0.72 33.80 18.44
CA GLY A 153 0.37 34.78 18.61
C GLY A 153 1.34 34.48 19.76
N SER A 154 1.17 33.36 20.46
CA SER A 154 1.98 32.94 21.61
C SER A 154 2.49 31.50 21.43
N LEU A 155 3.70 31.24 21.94
CA LEU A 155 4.30 29.90 21.91
C LEU A 155 3.82 29.11 23.12
N ARG A 156 2.91 28.16 22.90
CA ARG A 156 2.50 27.17 23.91
C ARG A 156 3.34 25.90 23.81
N GLN A 157 3.59 25.28 24.96
CA GLN A 157 4.19 23.96 25.02
C GLN A 157 3.18 22.92 24.53
N ILE A 158 3.57 22.09 23.57
CA ILE A 158 2.71 21.04 22.99
C ILE A 158 3.17 19.69 23.50
N ARG A 159 2.23 18.89 24.00
CA ARG A 159 2.46 17.50 24.41
C ARG A 159 1.46 16.58 23.72
N ILE A 160 1.95 15.45 23.22
CA ILE A 160 1.11 14.44 22.57
C ILE A 160 1.11 13.19 23.43
N GLU A 161 -0.07 12.71 23.80
CA GLU A 161 -0.27 11.54 24.65
C GLU A 161 -1.12 10.49 23.94
N SER A 162 -0.93 9.21 24.25
CA SER A 162 -1.78 8.14 23.74
C SER A 162 -2.99 7.91 24.66
N LEU A 163 -4.16 7.66 24.07
CA LEU A 163 -5.35 7.21 24.81
C LEU A 163 -5.31 5.73 25.17
N GLU A 164 -4.37 4.97 24.60
CA GLU A 164 -4.08 3.60 25.02
C GLU A 164 -3.07 3.60 26.19
N ASP A 165 -3.40 2.85 27.25
CA ASP A 165 -2.52 2.56 28.39
C ASP A 165 -1.23 1.80 27.99
#